data_AF-A0A2I1FNA7-F1
#
_entry.id   AF-A0A2I1FNA7-F1
#
_cell.length_a   1.000
_cell.length_b   1.000
_cell.length_c   1.000
_cell.angle_alpha   90.00
_cell.angle_beta   90.00
_cell.angle_gamma   90.00
#
_symmetry.space_group_name_H-M   'P 1'
#
loop_
_entity.id
_entity.type
_entity.pdbx_description
1 polymer ?
#
loop_
_entity_poly.entity_id
_entity_poly.type
_entity_poly.pdbx_seq_one_letter_code
_entity_poly.pdbx_strand_id
1 'polypeptide(L)'
;SGRKLDENKITVSDAELEKVHDGLVAHLSDNHSFCWDEVCWRKENPDIQLKALHLNEHTFNQKQKFHQFLKECFYIPTKQSLITYIRISYNEAFN
;
A
#
# COMPACT_ATOMS: atom_id res chain seq x y z
N SER A 1 34.58 10.07 -3.43
CA SER A 1 33.54 10.66 -2.57
C SER A 1 32.48 9.59 -2.32
N GLY A 2 32.25 9.21 -1.06
CA GLY A 2 31.44 8.05 -0.68
C GLY A 2 29.96 8.25 -0.98
N ARG A 3 29.31 7.22 -1.53
CA ARG A 3 27.85 7.12 -1.64
C ARG A 3 27.28 7.15 -0.22
N LYS A 4 26.63 8.24 0.19
CA LYS A 4 25.63 8.18 1.25
C LYS A 4 24.41 7.51 0.63
N LEU A 5 24.29 6.20 0.83
CA LEU A 5 23.01 5.53 0.69
C LEU A 5 22.07 6.26 1.67
N ASP A 6 20.94 6.72 1.19
CA ASP A 6 19.85 7.15 2.05
C ASP A 6 19.45 5.94 2.89
N GLU A 7 19.93 5.90 4.14
CA GLU A 7 19.69 4.82 5.11
C GLU A 7 18.20 4.69 5.47
N ASN A 8 17.34 5.62 5.02
CA ASN A 8 15.90 5.60 5.23
C ASN A 8 15.09 5.23 3.97
N LYS A 9 15.71 4.76 2.88
CA LYS A 9 14.94 4.25 1.74
C LYS A 9 14.29 2.92 2.11
N ILE A 10 13.07 2.99 2.65
CA ILE A 10 12.22 1.83 2.89
C ILE A 10 11.92 1.18 1.54
N THR A 11 12.57 0.05 1.26
CA THR A 11 12.23 -0.81 0.13
C THR A 11 11.19 -1.82 0.59
N VAL A 12 9.92 -1.54 0.32
CA VAL A 12 8.82 -2.48 0.54
C VAL A 12 8.85 -3.52 -0.58
N SER A 13 8.82 -4.81 -0.22
CA SER A 13 8.72 -5.89 -1.20
C SER A 13 7.31 -6.03 -1.77
N ASP A 14 7.18 -6.60 -2.97
CA ASP A 14 5.87 -6.86 -3.59
C ASP A 14 4.97 -7.72 -2.69
N ALA A 15 5.57 -8.66 -1.94
CA ALA A 15 4.84 -9.52 -1.00
C ALA A 15 4.33 -8.77 0.24
N GLU A 16 5.08 -7.79 0.73
CA GLU A 16 4.62 -6.90 1.81
C GLU A 16 3.52 -5.96 1.32
N LEU A 17 3.64 -5.45 0.09
CA LEU A 17 2.62 -4.62 -0.53
C LEU A 17 1.32 -5.39 -0.75
N GLU A 18 1.39 -6.65 -1.21
CA GLU A 18 0.21 -7.50 -1.39
C GLU A 18 -0.51 -7.76 -0.05
N LYS A 19 0.24 -8.01 1.03
CA LYS A 19 -0.34 -8.15 2.38
C LYS A 19 -1.06 -6.88 2.84
N VAL A 20 -0.51 -5.70 2.54
CA VAL A 20 -1.15 -4.42 2.86
C VAL A 20 -2.46 -4.24 2.08
N HIS A 21 -2.46 -4.58 0.79
CA HIS A 21 -3.68 -4.52 -0.03
C HIS A 21 -4.77 -5.46 0.48
N ASP A 22 -4.41 -6.71 0.79
CA ASP A 22 -5.35 -7.70 1.31
C ASP A 22 -5.89 -7.29 2.68
N GLY A 23 -5.04 -6.75 3.56
CA GLY A 23 -5.44 -6.19 4.85
C GLY A 23 -6.42 -5.03 4.72
N LEU A 24 -6.19 -4.11 3.77
CA LEU A 24 -7.08 -2.97 3.51
C LEU A 24 -8.45 -3.43 2.99
N VAL A 25 -8.48 -4.40 2.06
CA VAL A 25 -9.75 -4.96 1.54
C VAL A 25 -10.53 -5.68 2.64
N ALA A 26 -9.84 -6.45 3.49
CA ALA A 26 -10.47 -7.11 4.64
C ALA A 26 -11.06 -6.08 5.61
N HIS A 27 -10.29 -5.05 5.98
CA HIS A 27 -10.71 -3.99 6.89
C HIS A 27 -11.97 -3.27 6.40
N LEU A 28 -12.00 -2.84 5.13
CA LEU A 28 -13.15 -2.18 4.53
C LEU A 28 -14.35 -3.12 4.33
N SER A 29 -14.12 -4.44 4.39
CA SER A 29 -15.16 -5.47 4.40
C SER A 29 -15.58 -5.87 5.83
N ASP A 30 -15.24 -5.06 6.84
CA ASP A 30 -15.49 -5.29 8.26
C ASP A 30 -14.85 -6.57 8.84
N ASN A 31 -13.84 -7.11 8.15
CA ASN A 31 -12.97 -8.17 8.65
C ASN A 31 -11.67 -7.56 9.18
N HIS A 32 -11.56 -7.48 10.51
CA HIS A 32 -10.43 -6.83 11.18
C HIS A 32 -9.30 -7.80 11.56
N SER A 33 -9.37 -9.07 11.16
CA SER A 33 -8.37 -10.09 11.54
C SER A 33 -6.94 -9.80 11.05
N PHE A 34 -6.80 -9.04 9.96
CA PHE A 34 -5.51 -8.68 9.36
C PHE A 34 -5.03 -7.28 9.75
N CYS A 35 -5.77 -6.58 10.61
CA CYS A 35 -5.41 -5.22 10.97
C CYS A 35 -4.25 -5.17 11.99
N TRP A 36 -3.40 -4.16 11.84
CA TRP A 36 -2.47 -3.76 12.88
C TRP A 36 -3.20 -2.98 13.98
N ASP A 37 -2.76 -3.18 15.23
CA ASP A 37 -3.39 -2.59 16.41
C ASP A 37 -3.31 -1.05 16.38
N GLU A 38 -2.21 -0.52 15.84
CA GLU A 38 -1.93 0.91 15.73
C GLU A 38 -2.84 1.64 14.72
N VAL A 39 -3.45 0.90 13.79
CA VAL A 39 -4.23 1.47 12.68
C VAL A 39 -5.73 1.20 12.84
N CYS A 40 -6.10 0.06 13.43
CA CYS A 40 -7.50 -0.34 13.55
C CYS A 40 -8.03 -0.24 14.97
N TRP A 41 -8.80 0.82 15.24
CA TRP A 41 -9.41 1.05 16.55
C TRP A 41 -10.41 -0.05 16.97
N ARG A 42 -10.95 -0.83 16.02
CA ARG A 42 -11.83 -1.98 16.32
C ARG A 42 -11.10 -3.16 16.96
N LYS A 43 -9.78 -3.29 16.75
CA LYS A 43 -9.04 -4.47 17.21
C LYS A 43 -8.91 -4.49 18.73
N GLU A 44 -8.64 -3.34 19.33
CA GLU A 44 -8.62 -3.16 20.78
C GLU A 44 -10.01 -2.79 21.36
N ASN A 45 -10.94 -2.31 20.53
CA ASN A 45 -12.29 -1.92 20.95
C ASN A 45 -13.34 -2.53 19.99
N PRO A 46 -13.68 -3.83 20.10
CA PRO A 46 -14.57 -4.50 19.15
C PRO A 46 -15.98 -3.88 19.10
N ASP A 47 -16.41 -3.27 20.20
CA ASP A 47 -17.73 -2.64 20.33
C ASP A 47 -17.80 -1.22 19.74
N ILE A 48 -16.67 -0.66 19.27
CA ILE A 48 -16.66 0.67 18.66
C ILE A 48 -17.47 0.65 17.37
N GLN A 49 -18.48 1.51 17.29
CA GLN A 49 -19.28 1.70 16.09
C GLN A 49 -18.74 2.89 15.30
N LEU A 50 -17.96 2.60 14.27
CA LEU A 50 -17.49 3.62 13.33
C LEU A 50 -18.52 3.80 12.20
N LYS A 51 -18.70 5.04 11.74
CA LYS A 51 -19.54 5.32 10.58
C LYS A 51 -18.98 4.59 9.37
N ALA A 52 -19.89 3.95 8.65
CA ALA A 52 -19.61 3.01 7.60
C ALA A 52 -18.79 3.54 6.42
N LEU A 53 -17.50 3.19 6.36
CA LEU A 53 -16.73 3.15 5.10
C LEU A 53 -16.73 1.70 4.62
N HIS A 54 -17.90 1.20 4.19
CA HIS A 54 -18.07 -0.24 3.98
C HIS A 54 -18.01 -0.61 2.51
N LEU A 55 -17.13 -1.55 2.16
CA LEU A 55 -17.30 -2.37 0.97
C LEU A 55 -18.47 -3.36 1.11
N ASN A 56 -19.07 -3.51 2.30
CA ASN A 56 -20.07 -4.55 2.59
C ASN A 56 -21.36 -4.45 1.79
N GLU A 57 -21.75 -3.25 1.38
CA GLU A 57 -22.93 -3.04 0.53
C GLU A 57 -22.65 -3.36 -0.95
N HIS A 58 -21.40 -3.69 -1.30
CA HIS A 58 -20.97 -3.95 -2.66
C HIS A 58 -20.85 -5.43 -2.99
N THR A 59 -21.14 -5.75 -4.25
CA THR A 59 -21.02 -7.10 -4.80
C THR A 59 -19.57 -7.60 -4.78
N PHE A 60 -19.38 -8.91 -4.79
CA PHE A 60 -18.07 -9.54 -4.91
C PHE A 60 -17.27 -8.98 -6.11
N ASN A 61 -17.92 -8.77 -7.26
CA ASN A 61 -17.27 -8.23 -8.46
C ASN A 61 -16.75 -6.79 -8.25
N GLN A 62 -17.52 -5.94 -7.54
CA GLN A 62 -17.09 -4.58 -7.21
C GLN A 62 -15.89 -4.59 -6.25
N LYS A 63 -15.91 -5.48 -5.24
CA LYS A 63 -14.77 -5.67 -4.33
C LYS A 63 -13.51 -6.11 -5.08
N GLN A 64 -13.64 -7.04 -6.03
CA GLN A 64 -12.50 -7.47 -6.86
C GLN A 64 -11.97 -6.35 -7.77
N LYS A 65 -12.85 -5.55 -8.37
CA LYS A 65 -12.43 -4.38 -9.17
C LYS A 65 -11.68 -3.36 -8.33
N PHE A 66 -12.13 -3.11 -7.09
CA PHE A 66 -11.43 -2.23 -6.17
C PHE A 66 -10.05 -2.78 -5.79
N HIS A 67 -9.94 -4.09 -5.51
CA HIS A 67 -8.65 -4.73 -5.27
C HIS A 67 -7.70 -4.60 -6.47
N GLN A 68 -8.20 -4.82 -7.68
CA GLN A 68 -7.43 -4.65 -8.92
C GLN A 68 -6.98 -3.19 -9.13
N PHE A 69 -7.86 -2.23 -8.84
CA PHE A 69 -7.52 -0.81 -8.86
C PHE A 69 -6.39 -0.46 -7.88
N LEU A 70 -6.44 -0.97 -6.65
CA LEU A 70 -5.34 -0.79 -5.68
C LEU A 70 -4.03 -1.37 -6.22
N LYS A 71 -4.07 -2.58 -6.79
CA LYS A 71 -2.90 -3.19 -7.43
C LYS A 71 -2.33 -2.27 -8.52
N GLU A 72 -3.16 -1.69 -9.38
CA GLU A 72 -2.71 -0.79 -10.45
C GLU A 72 -2.17 0.55 -9.93
N CYS A 73 -2.76 1.14 -8.90
CA CYS A 73 -2.31 2.42 -8.34
C CYS A 73 -0.98 2.32 -7.59
N PHE A 74 -0.76 1.24 -6.84
CA PHE A 74 0.42 1.06 -6.01
C PHE A 74 1.53 0.24 -6.69
N TYR A 75 1.23 -0.41 -7.81
CA TYR A 75 2.27 -1.00 -8.64
C TYR A 75 3.10 0.10 -9.30
N ILE A 76 4.29 0.35 -8.74
CA ILE A 76 5.31 1.15 -9.41
C ILE A 76 5.94 0.23 -10.46
N PRO A 77 5.81 0.50 -11.77
CA PRO A 77 6.51 -0.29 -12.77
C PRO A 77 7.99 -0.24 -12.44
N THR A 78 8.65 -1.39 -12.32
CA THR A 78 10.10 -1.49 -12.06
C THR A 78 10.92 -0.70 -13.09
N LYS A 79 10.33 -0.40 -14.25
CA LYS A 79 10.89 0.47 -15.29
C LYS A 79 10.86 1.97 -14.93
N GLN A 80 9.87 2.44 -14.18
CA GLN A 80 9.79 3.83 -13.73
C GLN A 80 10.88 4.15 -12.70
N SER A 81 11.21 3.20 -11.80
CA SER A 81 12.31 3.37 -10.85
C SER A 81 13.67 3.42 -11.55
N LEU A 82 13.87 2.59 -12.59
CA LEU A 82 15.04 2.62 -13.47
C LEU A 82 15.16 3.94 -14.25
N ILE A 83 14.07 4.41 -14.86
CA ILE A 83 14.06 5.70 -15.60
C ILE A 83 14.32 6.87 -14.65
N THR A 84 13.76 6.85 -13.44
CA THR A 84 13.96 7.90 -12.44
C THR A 84 15.41 7.90 -11.94
N TYR A 85 15.98 6.71 -11.67
CA TYR A 85 17.39 6.57 -11.31
C TYR A 85 18.32 7.09 -12.42
N ILE A 86 18.07 6.72 -13.68
CA ILE A 86 18.87 7.18 -14.83
C ILE A 86 18.75 8.70 -15.01
N ARG A 87 17.56 9.28 -14.85
CA ARG A 87 17.37 10.74 -14.97
C ARG A 87 18.06 11.52 -13.86
N ILE A 88 18.03 11.03 -12.62
CA ILE A 88 18.74 11.64 -11.50
C ILE A 88 20.25 11.55 -11.72
N SER A 89 20.77 10.37 -12.07
CA SER A 89 22.21 10.20 -12.29
C SER A 89 22.73 11.03 -13.46
N TYR A 90 21.93 11.22 -14.51
CA TYR A 90 22.30 12.12 -15.61
C TYR A 90 22.29 13.58 -15.16
N ASN A 91 21.27 14.06 -14.44
CA ASN A 91 21.24 15.45 -13.98
C ASN A 91 22.38 15.76 -12.98
N GLU A 92 22.78 14.81 -12.16
CA GLU A 92 23.93 14.96 -11.24
C GLU A 92 25.29 14.93 -11.95
N ALA A 93 25.41 14.25 -13.10
CA ALA A 93 26.66 14.20 -13.88
C ALA A 93 26.90 15.45 -14.75
N PHE A 94 25.89 16.30 -14.92
CA PHE A 94 25.95 17.54 -15.70
C PHE A 94 26.05 18.81 -14.83
N ASN A 95 25.97 18.69 -13.49
CA ASN A 95 26.28 19.75 -12.53
C ASN A 95 27.71 19.58 -11.97
#